data_AF-A0A4P5W0Q5-F1
#
_entry.id   AF-A0A4P5W0Q5-F1
#
_cell.length_a   1.000
_cell.length_b   1.000
_cell.length_c   1.000
_cell.angle_alpha   90.00
_cell.angle_beta   90.00
_cell.angle_gamma   90.00
#
_symmetry.space_group_name_H-M   'P 1'
#
loop_
_entity.id
_entity.type
_entity.pdbx_description
1 polymer ?
#
loop_
_entity_poly.entity_id
_entity_poly.type
_entity_poly.pdbx_seq_one_letter_code
_entity_poly.pdbx_strand_id
1 'polypeptide(L)'
;MLLVLLSACVGATKESAEGAADDDDDGAPNENDCAPRDPSIRPGADELCDGRDQDCDGQVDEGLEQPGFVDEDGDTYGDDARPACDGSPGFVSLSGDCDDEDAAIHPGASDGCDSIDNDCDGELDEDGTTTIYLDFDGDGYGDDATMKPGCVIPGWTTVAGDCDDYSVDVSPLAAEECDTIDNDCDGSADNGGVCPCDVAWWPDTQHAYMFCTATSDWQTADDLCATYGYRLVTFDSAPEGEWVEASVLTYPSGPSWWIGFSDAASEGSWGWSDGSPVTYTNWSDGEPNNGHGGECVATTEEDCAMIKWSGSAWNDYPCACLTESAVCEAQSELRPD
;
A
#
# COMPACT_ATOMS: atom_id res chain seq x y z
N MET A 1 109.01 22.95 -44.90
CA MET A 1 110.24 22.14 -44.83
C MET A 1 109.81 20.74 -44.38
N LEU A 2 109.67 19.80 -45.33
CA LEU A 2 110.59 18.67 -45.54
C LEU A 2 110.65 17.76 -44.29
N LEU A 3 109.99 16.57 -44.33
CA LEU A 3 110.60 15.21 -44.43
C LEU A 3 111.27 14.76 -43.11
N VAL A 4 111.22 13.53 -42.57
CA VAL A 4 111.13 12.12 -43.05
C VAL A 4 110.99 11.30 -41.73
N LEU A 5 109.93 10.51 -41.54
CA LEU A 5 109.78 9.06 -41.80
C LEU A 5 110.36 8.08 -40.74
N LEU A 6 109.68 6.92 -40.69
CA LEU A 6 110.06 5.56 -40.23
C LEU A 6 109.73 5.20 -38.76
N SER A 7 109.09 4.06 -38.43
CA SER A 7 108.65 2.90 -39.23
C SER A 7 107.74 1.93 -38.42
N ALA A 8 106.73 1.34 -39.09
CA ALA A 8 106.18 -0.06 -39.09
C ALA A 8 106.07 -0.91 -37.79
N CYS A 9 105.19 -1.91 -37.57
CA CYS A 9 104.02 -2.62 -38.19
C CYS A 9 103.44 -3.52 -37.04
N VAL A 10 102.18 -3.99 -36.95
CA VAL A 10 101.44 -5.04 -37.71
C VAL A 10 99.95 -4.99 -37.31
N GLY A 11 99.02 -5.28 -38.25
CA GLY A 11 97.54 -5.30 -38.10
C GLY A 11 96.97 -6.36 -37.15
N ALA A 12 95.81 -6.10 -36.54
CA ALA A 12 94.45 -6.55 -36.93
C ALA A 12 94.29 -8.09 -36.86
N THR A 13 93.30 -8.66 -36.16
CA THR A 13 91.86 -8.37 -36.22
C THR A 13 91.14 -8.59 -34.88
N LYS A 14 90.18 -7.71 -34.60
CA LYS A 14 89.13 -7.85 -33.57
C LYS A 14 88.13 -8.90 -34.08
N GLU A 15 87.90 -9.98 -33.35
CA GLU A 15 86.69 -10.80 -33.54
C GLU A 15 85.49 -9.92 -33.21
N SER A 16 84.61 -9.73 -34.19
CA SER A 16 83.27 -9.21 -33.95
C SER A 16 82.46 -10.36 -33.38
N ALA A 17 81.91 -10.19 -32.19
CA ALA A 17 80.72 -10.95 -31.83
C ALA A 17 79.67 -10.60 -32.88
N GLU A 18 79.23 -11.61 -33.64
CA GLU A 18 77.98 -11.50 -34.39
C GLU A 18 76.91 -11.26 -33.31
N GLY A 19 76.32 -10.06 -33.29
CA GLY A 19 75.15 -9.81 -32.48
C GLY A 19 74.06 -10.79 -32.90
N ALA A 20 73.25 -11.26 -31.96
CA ALA A 20 72.06 -12.02 -32.30
C ALA A 20 71.26 -11.22 -33.35
N ALA A 21 70.83 -11.89 -34.41
CA ALA A 21 70.02 -11.26 -35.43
C ALA A 21 68.71 -10.78 -34.79
N ASP A 22 68.29 -9.59 -35.16
CA ASP A 22 67.05 -8.91 -34.79
C ASP A 22 66.51 -8.44 -36.16
N ASP A 23 65.52 -9.18 -36.67
CA ASP A 23 65.07 -9.10 -38.07
C ASP A 23 64.07 -7.95 -38.29
N ASP A 24 63.49 -7.37 -37.24
CA ASP A 24 62.55 -6.24 -37.28
C ASP A 24 62.95 -5.01 -36.42
N ASP A 25 64.12 -5.04 -35.79
CA ASP A 25 64.78 -3.95 -35.08
C ASP A 25 63.99 -3.45 -33.85
N ASP A 26 63.23 -4.31 -33.16
CA ASP A 26 62.45 -3.95 -31.98
C ASP A 26 63.19 -4.08 -30.64
N GLY A 27 64.41 -4.63 -30.70
CA GLY A 27 65.29 -4.82 -29.55
C GLY A 27 65.23 -6.22 -28.92
N ALA A 28 64.39 -7.12 -29.42
CA ALA A 28 64.39 -8.54 -29.07
C ALA A 28 65.21 -9.35 -30.10
N PRO A 29 66.17 -10.19 -29.67
CA PRO A 29 66.89 -11.05 -30.60
C PRO A 29 65.99 -12.19 -31.08
N ASN A 30 66.10 -12.60 -32.36
CA ASN A 30 65.31 -13.64 -33.03
C ASN A 30 65.18 -14.98 -32.26
N GLU A 31 66.08 -15.26 -31.30
CA GLU A 31 66.06 -16.46 -30.46
C GLU A 31 65.07 -16.40 -29.28
N ASN A 32 64.68 -15.20 -28.86
CA ASN A 32 63.75 -14.94 -27.75
C ASN A 32 62.52 -14.13 -28.20
N ASP A 33 62.37 -13.91 -29.49
CA ASP A 33 61.26 -13.21 -30.10
C ASP A 33 60.33 -14.23 -30.77
N CYS A 34 59.06 -14.23 -30.36
CA CYS A 34 58.05 -15.15 -30.88
C CYS A 34 57.53 -14.76 -32.28
N ALA A 35 57.77 -13.52 -32.73
CA ALA A 35 57.49 -13.08 -34.09
C ALA A 35 58.64 -12.22 -34.68
N PRO A 36 59.74 -12.85 -35.15
CA PRO A 36 60.97 -12.17 -35.64
C PRO A 36 60.84 -11.24 -36.86
N ARG A 37 59.63 -10.87 -37.29
CA ARG A 37 59.38 -9.96 -38.42
C ARG A 37 58.24 -8.99 -38.13
N ASP A 38 57.73 -9.01 -36.91
CA ASP A 38 56.62 -8.20 -36.46
C ASP A 38 57.04 -7.47 -35.17
N PRO A 39 57.50 -6.21 -35.29
CA PRO A 39 58.06 -5.46 -34.16
C PRO A 39 57.02 -5.09 -33.10
N SER A 40 55.75 -5.48 -33.29
CA SER A 40 54.67 -5.33 -32.32
C SER A 40 54.57 -6.50 -31.33
N ILE A 41 55.24 -7.62 -31.60
CA ILE A 41 55.18 -8.85 -30.80
C ILE A 41 56.60 -9.15 -30.30
N ARG A 42 56.86 -8.97 -29.00
CA ARG A 42 58.17 -9.16 -28.36
C ARG A 42 58.07 -9.30 -26.84
N PRO A 43 59.06 -9.90 -26.17
CA PRO A 43 59.13 -9.98 -24.71
C PRO A 43 58.77 -8.68 -23.97
N GLY A 44 57.66 -8.71 -23.23
CA GLY A 44 57.17 -7.57 -22.43
C GLY A 44 56.56 -6.41 -23.24
N ALA A 45 56.03 -6.68 -24.43
CA ALA A 45 55.09 -5.79 -25.09
C ALA A 45 53.79 -5.62 -24.27
N ASP A 46 53.00 -4.58 -24.56
CA ASP A 46 51.65 -4.48 -24.01
C ASP A 46 50.74 -5.40 -24.85
N GLU A 47 49.94 -6.23 -24.18
CA GLU A 47 48.95 -7.05 -24.87
C GLU A 47 47.90 -6.17 -25.59
N LEU A 48 47.31 -6.72 -26.66
CA LEU A 48 46.16 -6.22 -27.40
C LEU A 48 45.19 -7.38 -27.57
N CYS A 49 43.87 -7.17 -27.40
CA CYS A 49 42.94 -8.28 -27.61
C CYS A 49 42.71 -8.55 -29.10
N ASP A 50 43.62 -9.30 -29.70
CA ASP A 50 43.59 -9.73 -31.09
C ASP A 50 43.84 -11.23 -31.27
N GLY A 51 43.87 -11.98 -30.17
CA GLY A 51 44.07 -13.43 -30.15
C GLY A 51 45.52 -13.84 -30.41
N ARG A 52 46.47 -12.95 -30.15
CA ARG A 52 47.91 -13.22 -30.25
C ARG A 52 48.57 -12.96 -28.90
N ASP A 53 49.68 -13.65 -28.68
CA ASP A 53 50.58 -13.44 -27.55
C ASP A 53 51.58 -12.37 -28.01
N GLN A 54 51.40 -11.10 -27.60
CA GLN A 54 52.27 -10.01 -28.04
C GLN A 54 53.49 -9.87 -27.13
N ASP A 55 53.41 -10.29 -25.87
CA ASP A 55 54.49 -10.18 -24.90
C ASP A 55 55.38 -11.45 -24.82
N CYS A 56 55.04 -12.48 -25.59
CA CYS A 56 55.71 -13.78 -25.70
C CYS A 56 55.82 -14.57 -24.38
N ASP A 57 54.92 -14.35 -23.41
CA ASP A 57 54.92 -15.06 -22.12
C ASP A 57 54.23 -16.44 -22.16
N GLY A 58 53.52 -16.75 -23.25
CA GLY A 58 52.78 -17.99 -23.48
C GLY A 58 51.31 -17.95 -23.04
N GLN A 59 50.83 -16.80 -22.58
CA GLN A 59 49.42 -16.46 -22.43
C GLN A 59 49.00 -15.59 -23.64
N VAL A 60 47.70 -15.43 -23.84
CA VAL A 60 47.16 -14.68 -24.99
C VAL A 60 46.16 -13.70 -24.41
N ASP A 61 46.33 -12.42 -24.75
CA ASP A 61 45.45 -11.32 -24.35
C ASP A 61 45.28 -11.19 -22.81
N GLU A 62 46.28 -11.60 -22.02
CA GLU A 62 46.17 -11.62 -20.56
C GLU A 62 46.09 -10.22 -19.95
N GLY A 63 45.25 -10.07 -18.91
CA GLY A 63 45.04 -8.79 -18.25
C GLY A 63 44.29 -7.74 -19.09
N LEU A 64 43.90 -8.08 -20.34
CA LEU A 64 43.01 -7.28 -21.17
C LEU A 64 41.55 -7.74 -21.16
N GLU A 65 41.28 -8.91 -20.61
CA GLU A 65 39.93 -9.41 -20.40
C GLU A 65 39.13 -8.41 -19.56
N GLN A 66 38.06 -7.88 -20.13
CA GLN A 66 37.03 -7.18 -19.38
C GLN A 66 35.94 -8.19 -19.01
N PRO A 67 35.12 -7.92 -17.99
CA PRO A 67 33.90 -8.70 -17.83
C PRO A 67 33.02 -8.47 -19.07
N GLY A 68 32.88 -9.51 -19.90
CA GLY A 68 31.84 -9.61 -20.92
C GLY A 68 30.69 -10.44 -20.38
N PHE A 69 29.48 -10.16 -20.85
CA PHE A 69 28.27 -10.89 -20.45
C PHE A 69 27.93 -11.89 -21.55
N VAL A 70 27.59 -13.12 -21.18
CA VAL A 70 27.16 -14.13 -22.15
C VAL A 70 25.83 -13.69 -22.74
N ASP A 71 25.74 -13.67 -24.06
CA ASP A 71 24.52 -13.32 -24.82
C ASP A 71 24.06 -14.59 -25.57
N GLU A 72 23.03 -15.26 -25.03
CA GLU A 72 22.57 -16.57 -25.52
C GLU A 72 21.48 -16.46 -26.60
N ASP A 73 20.67 -15.40 -26.59
CA ASP A 73 19.59 -15.17 -27.55
C ASP A 73 19.91 -14.15 -28.67
N GLY A 74 20.98 -13.37 -28.52
CA GLY A 74 21.53 -12.47 -29.52
C GLY A 74 20.94 -11.06 -29.53
N ASP A 75 20.40 -10.56 -28.42
CA ASP A 75 19.74 -9.25 -28.32
C ASP A 75 20.65 -8.07 -27.93
N THR A 76 21.93 -8.37 -27.69
CA THR A 76 23.01 -7.46 -27.28
C THR A 76 23.14 -7.16 -25.78
N TYR A 77 22.33 -7.78 -24.92
CA TYR A 77 22.44 -7.80 -23.47
C TYR A 77 22.81 -9.22 -22.96
N GLY A 78 23.18 -9.31 -21.69
CA GLY A 78 23.47 -10.58 -21.03
C GLY A 78 23.63 -10.42 -19.52
N ASP A 79 23.68 -11.52 -18.77
CA ASP A 79 23.74 -11.50 -17.30
C ASP A 79 25.03 -12.12 -16.69
N ASP A 80 25.61 -13.16 -17.31
CA ASP A 80 26.70 -13.97 -16.75
C ASP A 80 28.07 -13.38 -17.10
N ALA A 81 28.61 -12.59 -16.18
CA ALA A 81 29.91 -11.95 -16.33
C ALA A 81 31.07 -12.96 -16.36
N ARG A 82 31.78 -13.06 -17.49
CA ARG A 82 33.00 -13.85 -17.64
C ARG A 82 34.14 -13.02 -18.23
N PRO A 83 35.41 -13.38 -17.93
CA PRO A 83 36.54 -12.78 -18.62
C PRO A 83 36.40 -13.04 -20.13
N ALA A 84 36.28 -11.96 -20.89
CA ALA A 84 36.18 -11.98 -22.33
C ALA A 84 36.71 -10.66 -22.90
N CYS A 85 37.03 -10.67 -24.17
CA CYS A 85 37.30 -9.43 -24.88
C CYS A 85 36.01 -8.79 -25.39
N ASP A 86 36.05 -7.46 -25.52
CA ASP A 86 34.99 -6.71 -26.15
C ASP A 86 34.76 -7.20 -27.59
N GLY A 87 33.53 -7.62 -27.90
CA GLY A 87 33.15 -8.19 -29.19
C GLY A 87 33.56 -9.66 -29.42
N SER A 88 34.00 -10.38 -28.37
CA SER A 88 34.16 -11.84 -28.44
C SER A 88 32.86 -12.52 -28.89
N PRO A 89 32.88 -13.50 -29.81
CA PRO A 89 31.67 -14.19 -30.24
C PRO A 89 30.92 -14.82 -29.06
N GLY A 90 29.64 -14.47 -28.89
CA GLY A 90 28.79 -14.92 -27.77
C GLY A 90 28.95 -14.10 -26.49
N PHE A 91 29.61 -12.94 -26.54
CA PHE A 91 29.73 -12.00 -25.44
C PHE A 91 29.36 -10.57 -25.85
N VAL A 92 28.76 -9.84 -24.92
CA VAL A 92 28.37 -8.43 -25.07
C VAL A 92 28.89 -7.58 -23.91
N SER A 93 28.90 -6.26 -24.13
CA SER A 93 29.34 -5.29 -23.13
C SER A 93 28.21 -4.76 -22.23
N LEU A 94 26.95 -4.95 -22.65
CA LEU A 94 25.78 -4.48 -21.91
C LEU A 94 25.31 -5.59 -20.98
N SER A 95 25.03 -5.23 -19.73
CA SER A 95 24.57 -6.14 -18.70
C SER A 95 23.11 -5.89 -18.36
N GLY A 96 22.47 -6.87 -17.74
CA GLY A 96 21.14 -6.70 -17.12
C GLY A 96 20.00 -7.27 -17.93
N ASP A 97 20.31 -8.19 -18.85
CA ASP A 97 19.33 -9.12 -19.39
C ASP A 97 18.67 -9.89 -18.24
N CYS A 98 17.35 -9.98 -18.26
CA CYS A 98 16.57 -10.69 -17.26
C CYS A 98 16.00 -12.03 -17.77
N ASP A 99 16.15 -12.36 -19.06
CA ASP A 99 15.86 -13.67 -19.64
C ASP A 99 16.75 -13.96 -20.87
N ASP A 100 17.93 -14.56 -20.65
CA ASP A 100 18.90 -14.87 -21.73
C ASP A 100 18.38 -15.91 -22.77
N GLU A 101 17.16 -16.44 -22.62
CA GLU A 101 16.52 -17.32 -23.62
C GLU A 101 15.56 -16.58 -24.56
N ASP A 102 15.21 -15.31 -24.28
CA ASP A 102 14.22 -14.53 -25.05
C ASP A 102 14.67 -13.08 -25.34
N ALA A 103 15.16 -12.89 -26.58
CA ALA A 103 15.67 -11.63 -27.13
C ALA A 103 14.67 -10.45 -27.17
N ALA A 104 13.46 -10.62 -26.65
CA ALA A 104 12.47 -9.57 -26.45
C ALA A 104 12.44 -9.02 -25.01
N ILE A 105 13.19 -9.61 -24.08
CA ILE A 105 13.20 -9.30 -22.65
C ILE A 105 14.60 -8.79 -22.29
N HIS A 106 14.79 -7.47 -22.34
CA HIS A 106 16.09 -6.85 -22.10
C HIS A 106 15.97 -5.36 -21.78
N PRO A 107 17.00 -4.73 -21.17
CA PRO A 107 16.99 -3.30 -20.87
C PRO A 107 16.55 -2.39 -22.03
N GLY A 108 15.45 -1.67 -21.81
CA GLY A 108 14.87 -0.74 -22.78
C GLY A 108 14.09 -1.38 -23.93
N ALA A 109 13.64 -2.63 -23.77
CA ALA A 109 12.54 -3.17 -24.56
C ALA A 109 11.24 -2.38 -24.29
N SER A 110 10.14 -2.77 -24.94
CA SER A 110 8.83 -2.15 -24.68
C SER A 110 7.97 -3.13 -23.92
N ASP A 111 7.42 -2.67 -22.81
CA ASP A 111 6.59 -3.51 -21.96
C ASP A 111 5.22 -3.77 -22.57
N GLY A 112 4.91 -5.06 -22.63
CA GLY A 112 3.70 -5.59 -23.21
C GLY A 112 2.49 -5.37 -22.29
N CYS A 113 1.44 -6.15 -22.54
CA CYS A 113 0.42 -6.40 -21.53
C CYS A 113 0.37 -7.92 -21.30
N ASP A 114 1.50 -8.51 -20.94
CA ASP A 114 1.70 -9.95 -20.76
C ASP A 114 2.26 -10.34 -19.39
N SER A 115 2.34 -9.37 -18.47
CA SER A 115 2.75 -9.54 -17.07
C SER A 115 4.18 -10.06 -16.92
N ILE A 116 5.01 -9.66 -17.87
CA ILE A 116 6.45 -9.85 -17.89
C ILE A 116 7.06 -8.44 -17.83
N ASP A 117 8.20 -8.32 -17.18
CA ASP A 117 9.03 -7.10 -17.16
C ASP A 117 9.96 -7.22 -18.36
N ASN A 118 9.54 -6.70 -19.51
CA ASN A 118 10.26 -6.89 -20.76
C ASN A 118 11.47 -5.96 -20.82
N ASP A 119 11.43 -4.79 -20.18
CA ASP A 119 12.52 -3.83 -20.19
C ASP A 119 13.48 -3.94 -18.99
N CYS A 120 13.26 -4.93 -18.12
CA CYS A 120 14.06 -5.28 -16.96
C CYS A 120 14.26 -4.11 -15.96
N ASP A 121 13.32 -3.17 -15.87
CA ASP A 121 13.41 -2.02 -14.96
C ASP A 121 12.76 -2.24 -13.58
N GLY A 122 12.05 -3.37 -13.42
CA GLY A 122 11.38 -3.80 -12.21
C GLY A 122 9.92 -3.34 -12.08
N GLU A 123 9.40 -2.61 -13.07
CA GLU A 123 7.97 -2.42 -13.29
C GLU A 123 7.42 -3.51 -14.23
N LEU A 124 6.10 -3.63 -14.32
CA LEU A 124 5.43 -4.62 -15.17
C LEU A 124 4.41 -3.89 -16.04
N ASP A 125 4.46 -4.13 -17.35
CA ASP A 125 3.45 -3.67 -18.32
C ASP A 125 3.13 -2.14 -18.23
N GLU A 126 4.13 -1.29 -18.00
CA GLU A 126 4.01 0.16 -17.72
C GLU A 126 3.93 1.05 -18.98
N ASP A 127 4.27 0.53 -20.15
CA ASP A 127 4.15 1.19 -21.45
C ASP A 127 2.69 1.36 -21.95
N GLY A 128 1.72 0.81 -21.21
CA GLY A 128 0.30 0.93 -21.51
C GLY A 128 -0.26 2.37 -21.44
N THR A 129 -1.30 2.66 -22.23
CA THR A 129 -1.95 3.99 -22.23
C THR A 129 -3.24 4.06 -21.40
N THR A 130 -3.66 2.93 -20.82
CA THR A 130 -4.86 2.86 -19.99
C THR A 130 -4.53 3.42 -18.61
N THR A 131 -5.43 4.21 -18.03
CA THR A 131 -5.29 4.61 -16.62
C THR A 131 -5.71 3.43 -15.74
N ILE A 132 -4.78 2.99 -14.90
CA ILE A 132 -4.97 1.94 -13.91
C ILE A 132 -4.82 2.50 -12.50
N TYR A 133 -5.48 1.86 -11.55
CA TYR A 133 -5.53 2.19 -10.12
C TYR A 133 -5.14 0.95 -9.33
N LEU A 134 -4.39 1.12 -8.24
CA LEU A 134 -4.04 0.03 -7.33
C LEU A 134 -5.32 -0.44 -6.64
N ASP A 135 -5.57 -1.75 -6.70
CA ASP A 135 -6.69 -2.44 -6.04
C ASP A 135 -6.09 -3.32 -4.93
N PHE A 136 -5.93 -2.73 -3.74
CA PHE A 136 -5.12 -3.35 -2.68
C PHE A 136 -5.86 -4.46 -1.94
N ASP A 137 -7.18 -4.33 -1.79
CA ASP A 137 -8.01 -5.31 -1.11
C ASP A 137 -8.66 -6.35 -2.05
N GLY A 138 -8.67 -6.08 -3.36
CA GLY A 138 -9.10 -7.01 -4.40
C GLY A 138 -10.59 -6.99 -4.68
N ASP A 139 -11.29 -5.89 -4.43
CA ASP A 139 -12.73 -5.77 -4.64
C ASP A 139 -13.11 -5.31 -6.08
N GLY A 140 -12.12 -4.85 -6.84
CA GLY A 140 -12.22 -4.44 -8.23
C GLY A 140 -12.29 -2.93 -8.46
N TYR A 141 -12.33 -2.11 -7.42
CA TYR A 141 -12.13 -0.66 -7.44
C TYR A 141 -10.71 -0.33 -6.96
N GLY A 142 -10.24 0.89 -7.20
CA GLY A 142 -8.90 1.26 -6.76
C GLY A 142 -8.73 2.74 -6.49
N ASP A 143 -7.69 3.03 -5.72
CA ASP A 143 -7.33 4.35 -5.23
C ASP A 143 -7.10 5.36 -6.37
N ASP A 144 -7.91 6.41 -6.41
CA ASP A 144 -7.75 7.55 -7.31
C ASP A 144 -6.35 8.21 -7.19
N ALA A 145 -5.69 8.14 -6.03
CA ALA A 145 -4.37 8.72 -5.77
C ALA A 145 -3.20 7.88 -6.34
N THR A 146 -3.43 6.61 -6.65
CA THR A 146 -2.39 5.71 -7.22
C THR A 146 -2.39 5.69 -8.75
N MET A 147 -3.26 6.48 -9.39
CA MET A 147 -3.46 6.45 -10.84
C MET A 147 -2.15 6.57 -11.65
N LYS A 148 -1.90 5.60 -12.53
CA LYS A 148 -0.80 5.65 -13.50
C LYS A 148 -1.24 5.14 -14.88
N PRO A 149 -0.58 5.55 -15.98
CA PRO A 149 -0.72 4.86 -17.25
C PRO A 149 -0.08 3.45 -17.14
N GLY A 150 -0.70 2.45 -17.75
CA GLY A 150 -0.18 1.09 -17.83
C GLY A 150 -1.21 0.09 -18.39
N CYS A 151 -0.90 -1.19 -18.29
CA CYS A 151 -1.85 -2.29 -18.52
C CYS A 151 -2.44 -2.81 -17.20
N VAL A 152 -3.55 -3.56 -17.31
CA VAL A 152 -4.17 -4.19 -16.14
C VAL A 152 -3.36 -5.41 -15.74
N ILE A 153 -2.52 -5.24 -14.72
CA ILE A 153 -1.74 -6.29 -14.08
C ILE A 153 -2.41 -6.75 -12.77
N PRO A 154 -2.03 -7.92 -12.21
CA PRO A 154 -2.57 -8.37 -10.93
C PRO A 154 -2.41 -7.33 -9.82
N GLY A 155 -3.50 -7.05 -9.10
CA GLY A 155 -3.55 -6.00 -8.05
C GLY A 155 -3.82 -4.59 -8.58
N TRP A 156 -4.15 -4.44 -9.87
CA TRP A 156 -4.55 -3.17 -10.46
C TRP A 156 -5.88 -3.33 -11.20
N THR A 157 -6.67 -2.27 -11.23
CA THR A 157 -7.97 -2.21 -11.90
C THR A 157 -8.05 -0.98 -12.82
N THR A 158 -9.01 -0.97 -13.74
CA THR A 158 -9.36 0.22 -14.54
C THR A 158 -10.52 1.02 -13.95
N VAL A 159 -11.10 0.54 -12.86
CA VAL A 159 -12.27 1.15 -12.23
C VAL A 159 -11.80 1.93 -11.00
N ALA A 160 -12.08 3.23 -11.00
CA ALA A 160 -11.66 4.15 -9.95
C ALA A 160 -12.77 4.34 -8.91
N GLY A 161 -12.45 5.07 -7.83
CA GLY A 161 -13.42 5.52 -6.85
C GLY A 161 -13.54 4.68 -5.58
N ASP A 162 -12.56 3.84 -5.28
CA ASP A 162 -12.44 3.23 -3.95
C ASP A 162 -12.15 4.33 -2.90
N CYS A 163 -12.89 4.31 -1.81
CA CYS A 163 -12.72 5.25 -0.70
C CYS A 163 -12.04 4.62 0.54
N ASP A 164 -11.83 3.31 0.57
CA ASP A 164 -11.01 2.60 1.56
C ASP A 164 -10.34 1.34 0.96
N ASP A 165 -9.14 1.51 0.39
CA ASP A 165 -8.38 0.42 -0.25
C ASP A 165 -7.94 -0.72 0.69
N TYR A 166 -8.27 -0.66 1.98
CA TYR A 166 -7.98 -1.72 2.94
C TYR A 166 -9.19 -2.61 3.24
N SER A 167 -10.36 -2.33 2.65
CA SER A 167 -11.64 -2.94 3.00
C SER A 167 -12.52 -3.26 1.79
N VAL A 168 -12.55 -4.55 1.40
CA VAL A 168 -13.36 -5.07 0.28
C VAL A 168 -14.87 -4.83 0.37
N ASP A 169 -15.34 -4.34 1.52
CA ASP A 169 -16.74 -4.02 1.81
C ASP A 169 -17.04 -2.52 1.64
N VAL A 170 -16.06 -1.71 1.19
CA VAL A 170 -16.17 -0.25 1.03
C VAL A 170 -15.75 0.14 -0.40
N SER A 171 -16.72 0.24 -1.31
CA SER A 171 -16.49 0.65 -2.70
C SER A 171 -17.78 1.04 -3.42
N PRO A 172 -17.73 1.72 -4.60
CA PRO A 172 -18.88 2.32 -5.30
C PRO A 172 -20.14 1.48 -5.57
N LEU A 173 -20.09 0.16 -5.40
CA LEU A 173 -21.25 -0.74 -5.55
C LEU A 173 -21.51 -1.62 -4.32
N ALA A 174 -20.79 -1.39 -3.22
CA ALA A 174 -21.10 -2.02 -1.95
C ALA A 174 -22.50 -1.62 -1.49
N ALA A 175 -23.08 -2.43 -0.61
CA ALA A 175 -24.32 -2.05 0.05
C ALA A 175 -23.95 -1.28 1.31
N GLU A 176 -24.64 -0.16 1.54
CA GLU A 176 -24.60 0.55 2.81
C GLU A 176 -24.96 -0.38 3.98
N GLU A 177 -24.05 -0.48 4.93
CA GLU A 177 -24.30 -0.99 6.26
C GLU A 177 -24.73 0.18 7.17
N CYS A 178 -24.94 -0.07 8.46
CA CYS A 178 -25.33 0.99 9.41
C CYS A 178 -24.22 1.16 10.44
N ASP A 179 -23.04 1.54 9.98
CA ASP A 179 -21.82 1.60 10.78
C ASP A 179 -21.10 2.96 10.66
N THR A 180 -21.78 3.96 10.08
CA THR A 180 -21.27 5.32 9.84
C THR A 180 -20.15 5.42 8.79
N ILE A 181 -19.83 4.31 8.14
CA ILE A 181 -18.92 4.26 7.00
C ILE A 181 -19.74 4.47 5.74
N ASP A 182 -19.19 5.21 4.79
CA ASP A 182 -19.76 5.40 3.45
C ASP A 182 -19.37 4.18 2.60
N ASN A 183 -20.05 3.04 2.80
CA ASN A 183 -19.66 1.78 2.18
C ASN A 183 -19.71 1.88 0.64
N ASP A 184 -20.65 2.62 0.08
CA ASP A 184 -20.84 2.77 -1.36
C ASP A 184 -20.13 3.98 -1.96
N CYS A 185 -19.29 4.67 -1.17
CA CYS A 185 -18.47 5.81 -1.58
C CYS A 185 -19.25 6.91 -2.33
N ASP A 186 -20.56 7.07 -2.11
CA ASP A 186 -21.37 8.10 -2.77
C ASP A 186 -21.32 9.47 -2.08
N GLY A 187 -20.61 9.54 -0.96
CA GLY A 187 -20.43 10.72 -0.12
C GLY A 187 -21.50 10.86 0.96
N SER A 188 -22.22 9.78 1.29
CA SER A 188 -23.28 9.80 2.30
C SER A 188 -23.47 8.42 2.95
N ALA A 189 -22.84 8.25 4.11
CA ALA A 189 -23.00 7.05 4.95
C ALA A 189 -24.46 6.72 5.32
N ASP A 190 -24.77 5.43 5.30
CA ASP A 190 -25.99 4.74 5.70
C ASP A 190 -27.24 5.11 4.85
N ASN A 191 -27.08 5.63 3.63
CA ASN A 191 -28.20 6.18 2.85
C ASN A 191 -29.02 5.15 2.05
N GLY A 192 -28.46 3.96 1.84
CA GLY A 192 -28.98 2.89 0.98
C GLY A 192 -29.24 1.56 1.70
N GLY A 193 -28.86 1.46 2.98
CA GLY A 193 -28.94 0.26 3.78
C GLY A 193 -30.35 0.02 4.30
N VAL A 194 -30.76 -1.25 4.45
CA VAL A 194 -31.96 -1.56 5.25
C VAL A 194 -31.56 -1.47 6.72
N CYS A 195 -31.35 -0.25 7.21
CA CYS A 195 -31.17 -0.06 8.63
C CYS A 195 -32.44 -0.56 9.35
N PRO A 196 -32.31 -1.36 10.42
CA PRO A 196 -33.48 -1.79 11.22
C PRO A 196 -34.20 -0.59 11.87
N CYS A 197 -33.59 0.59 11.81
CA CYS A 197 -33.96 1.84 12.44
C CYS A 197 -33.75 2.99 11.44
N ASP A 198 -34.51 4.08 11.58
CA ASP A 198 -34.33 5.27 10.73
C ASP A 198 -33.20 6.14 11.32
N VAL A 199 -32.20 6.54 10.51
CA VAL A 199 -31.09 7.41 10.94
C VAL A 199 -31.45 8.88 10.73
N ALA A 200 -31.13 9.75 11.70
CA ALA A 200 -31.25 11.19 11.56
C ALA A 200 -30.08 11.95 12.22
N TRP A 201 -29.81 13.13 11.67
CA TRP A 201 -28.67 13.97 12.04
C TRP A 201 -29.14 15.21 12.81
N TRP A 202 -28.53 15.46 13.97
CA TRP A 202 -28.81 16.69 14.71
C TRP A 202 -28.14 17.89 14.01
N PRO A 203 -28.90 18.91 13.54
CA PRO A 203 -28.37 19.93 12.64
C PRO A 203 -27.24 20.82 13.20
N ASP A 204 -27.10 20.92 14.52
CA ASP A 204 -26.14 21.84 15.14
C ASP A 204 -24.71 21.27 15.19
N THR A 205 -24.59 19.96 15.39
CA THR A 205 -23.31 19.29 15.66
C THR A 205 -22.99 18.16 14.69
N GLN A 206 -23.92 17.81 13.79
CA GLN A 206 -23.82 16.65 12.88
C GLN A 206 -23.61 15.32 13.63
N HIS A 207 -24.16 15.20 14.84
CA HIS A 207 -24.22 13.91 15.54
C HIS A 207 -25.33 13.03 14.94
N ALA A 208 -25.04 11.74 14.77
CA ALA A 208 -25.95 10.75 14.23
C ALA A 208 -26.76 10.05 15.33
N TYR A 209 -28.05 9.84 15.07
CA TYR A 209 -28.99 9.15 15.95
C TYR A 209 -29.78 8.12 15.17
N MET A 210 -30.00 6.94 15.75
CA MET A 210 -30.87 5.90 15.20
C MET A 210 -32.20 5.83 15.96
N PHE A 211 -33.31 5.81 15.23
CA PHE A 211 -34.66 5.68 15.77
C PHE A 211 -35.22 4.30 15.47
N CYS A 212 -35.07 3.39 16.42
CA CYS A 212 -35.45 1.98 16.31
C CYS A 212 -36.90 1.74 16.73
N THR A 213 -37.78 1.49 15.77
CA THR A 213 -39.22 1.26 16.05
C THR A 213 -39.54 -0.16 16.53
N ALA A 214 -38.65 -1.12 16.31
CA ALA A 214 -38.76 -2.45 16.89
C ALA A 214 -38.60 -2.36 18.42
N THR A 215 -39.51 -3.01 19.17
CA THR A 215 -39.57 -2.88 20.63
C THR A 215 -38.79 -3.99 21.34
N SER A 216 -38.00 -3.65 22.37
CA SER A 216 -37.27 -4.61 23.22
C SER A 216 -37.11 -4.10 24.66
N ASP A 217 -36.65 -4.95 25.58
CA ASP A 217 -36.22 -4.48 26.91
C ASP A 217 -34.99 -3.57 26.81
N TRP A 218 -34.70 -2.83 27.88
CA TRP A 218 -33.68 -1.79 27.90
C TRP A 218 -32.28 -2.34 27.57
N GLN A 219 -31.90 -3.49 28.13
CA GLN A 219 -30.58 -4.07 27.86
C GLN A 219 -30.47 -4.55 26.41
N THR A 220 -31.51 -5.21 25.90
CA THR A 220 -31.54 -5.65 24.50
C THR A 220 -31.52 -4.46 23.54
N ALA A 221 -32.13 -3.34 23.91
CA ALA A 221 -32.09 -2.10 23.13
C ALA A 221 -30.68 -1.49 23.10
N ASP A 222 -30.00 -1.44 24.25
CA ASP A 222 -28.61 -0.98 24.32
C ASP A 222 -27.65 -1.88 23.55
N ASP A 223 -27.84 -3.21 23.63
CA ASP A 223 -27.07 -4.20 22.86
C ASP A 223 -27.31 -4.05 21.33
N LEU A 224 -28.55 -3.72 20.93
CA LEU A 224 -28.88 -3.41 19.53
C LEU A 224 -28.12 -2.17 19.07
N CYS A 225 -28.18 -1.06 19.83
CA CYS A 225 -27.42 0.14 19.51
C CYS A 225 -25.92 -0.17 19.40
N ALA A 226 -25.38 -0.94 20.35
CA ALA A 226 -23.97 -1.33 20.38
C ALA A 226 -23.55 -2.20 19.18
N THR A 227 -24.46 -3.00 18.62
CA THR A 227 -24.20 -3.81 17.42
C THR A 227 -23.82 -2.95 16.22
N TYR A 228 -24.30 -1.71 16.16
CA TYR A 228 -24.12 -0.78 15.05
C TYR A 228 -23.15 0.37 15.38
N GLY A 229 -22.41 0.30 16.50
CA GLY A 229 -21.48 1.38 16.92
C GLY A 229 -22.14 2.55 17.66
N TYR A 230 -23.40 2.40 18.06
CA TYR A 230 -24.15 3.39 18.85
C TYR A 230 -24.29 2.93 20.30
N ARG A 231 -24.88 3.76 21.16
CA ARG A 231 -25.43 3.36 22.48
C ARG A 231 -26.80 3.97 22.65
N LEU A 232 -27.59 3.53 23.63
CA LEU A 232 -28.81 4.28 23.96
C LEU A 232 -28.50 5.76 24.22
N VAL A 233 -29.30 6.64 23.66
CA VAL A 233 -29.03 8.09 23.59
C VAL A 233 -28.77 8.70 24.96
N THR A 234 -27.77 9.57 25.00
CA THR A 234 -27.47 10.42 26.15
C THR A 234 -27.84 11.86 25.83
N PHE A 235 -27.99 12.69 26.87
CA PHE A 235 -28.30 14.09 26.65
C PHE A 235 -27.35 14.98 27.45
N ASP A 236 -26.66 15.88 26.75
CA ASP A 236 -25.74 16.83 27.37
C ASP A 236 -26.36 18.23 27.53
N SER A 237 -27.47 18.50 26.80
CA SER A 237 -28.07 19.82 26.70
C SER A 237 -29.57 19.80 26.35
N ALA A 238 -30.26 20.89 26.68
CA ALA A 238 -31.69 21.05 26.36
C ALA A 238 -31.99 21.10 24.85
N PRO A 239 -31.20 21.80 24.01
CA PRO A 239 -31.46 21.83 22.56
C PRO A 239 -31.38 20.45 21.89
N GLU A 240 -30.47 19.58 22.36
CA GLU A 240 -30.39 18.19 21.93
C GLU A 240 -31.67 17.42 22.26
N GLY A 241 -32.06 17.48 23.54
CA GLY A 241 -33.25 16.82 24.05
C GLY A 241 -34.51 17.26 23.30
N GLU A 242 -34.68 18.56 23.07
CA GLU A 242 -35.80 19.11 22.31
C GLU A 242 -35.85 18.58 20.88
N TRP A 243 -34.70 18.41 20.21
CA TRP A 243 -34.64 17.88 18.85
C TRP A 243 -34.96 16.38 18.80
N VAL A 244 -34.39 15.57 19.70
CA VAL A 244 -34.68 14.13 19.77
C VAL A 244 -36.14 13.89 20.12
N GLU A 245 -36.68 14.61 21.11
CA GLU A 245 -38.08 14.50 21.54
C GLU A 245 -39.06 14.92 20.43
N ALA A 246 -38.72 15.93 19.63
CA ALA A 246 -39.49 16.30 18.45
C ALA A 246 -39.40 15.23 17.34
N SER A 247 -38.25 14.56 17.20
CA SER A 247 -38.01 13.54 16.17
C SER A 247 -38.79 12.25 16.47
N VAL A 248 -38.83 11.78 17.72
CA VAL A 248 -39.62 10.58 18.07
C VAL A 248 -41.12 10.75 17.78
N LEU A 249 -41.63 11.99 17.80
CA LEU A 249 -43.03 12.30 17.48
C LEU A 249 -43.38 12.18 15.99
N THR A 250 -42.40 12.07 15.09
CA THR A 250 -42.65 11.88 13.66
C THR A 250 -43.01 10.44 13.29
N TYR A 251 -42.77 9.49 14.20
CA TYR A 251 -43.06 8.07 14.02
C TYR A 251 -44.52 7.76 14.41
N PRO A 252 -45.22 6.86 13.68
CA PRO A 252 -46.63 6.56 13.94
C PRO A 252 -46.82 6.03 15.38
N SER A 253 -47.68 6.73 16.12
CA SER A 253 -47.90 6.61 17.58
C SER A 253 -48.02 5.17 18.08
N GLY A 254 -47.14 4.75 18.99
CA GLY A 254 -47.29 3.46 19.67
C GLY A 254 -46.41 3.26 20.91
N PRO A 255 -45.08 3.35 20.83
CA PRO A 255 -44.20 3.06 21.97
C PRO A 255 -43.59 4.32 22.58
N SER A 256 -43.24 4.20 23.85
CA SER A 256 -42.27 5.10 24.49
C SER A 256 -40.86 4.70 23.98
N TRP A 257 -39.86 5.51 24.28
CA TRP A 257 -38.52 5.30 23.71
C TRP A 257 -37.48 5.19 24.82
N TRP A 258 -36.78 4.06 24.91
CA TRP A 258 -35.65 3.90 25.79
C TRP A 258 -34.54 4.90 25.47
N ILE A 259 -33.94 5.43 26.54
CA ILE A 259 -32.76 6.29 26.51
C ILE A 259 -31.70 5.73 27.46
N GLY A 260 -30.46 6.19 27.34
CA GLY A 260 -29.31 5.65 28.06
C GLY A 260 -29.27 5.98 29.55
N PHE A 261 -30.29 6.63 30.12
CA PHE A 261 -30.29 7.03 31.52
C PHE A 261 -30.85 5.92 32.41
N SER A 262 -30.07 5.52 33.43
CA SER A 262 -30.50 4.51 34.40
C SER A 262 -29.85 4.71 35.76
N ASP A 263 -30.46 4.20 36.82
CA ASP A 263 -29.83 4.01 38.13
C ASP A 263 -29.72 2.53 38.54
N ALA A 264 -29.95 1.61 37.60
CA ALA A 264 -29.89 0.15 37.80
C ALA A 264 -28.55 -0.33 38.40
N ALA A 265 -27.46 0.42 38.21
CA ALA A 265 -26.16 0.14 38.80
C ALA A 265 -26.09 0.50 40.31
N SER A 266 -26.84 1.52 40.74
CA SER A 266 -26.90 2.01 42.12
C SER A 266 -28.16 2.85 42.33
N GLU A 267 -29.18 2.25 42.94
CA GLU A 267 -30.47 2.87 43.30
C GLU A 267 -30.32 4.32 43.80
N GLY A 268 -31.08 5.23 43.19
CA GLY A 268 -31.09 6.67 43.50
C GLY A 268 -29.90 7.45 42.93
N SER A 269 -29.01 6.81 42.18
CA SER A 269 -27.85 7.42 41.52
C SER A 269 -27.90 7.22 40.01
N TRP A 270 -28.72 8.04 39.36
CA TRP A 270 -28.88 8.04 37.91
C TRP A 270 -27.59 8.44 37.16
N GLY A 271 -27.30 7.72 36.07
CA GLY A 271 -26.18 7.95 35.19
C GLY A 271 -26.46 7.50 33.76
N TRP A 272 -25.63 7.97 32.84
CA TRP A 272 -25.69 7.57 31.43
C TRP A 272 -24.99 6.22 31.20
N SER A 273 -25.52 5.41 30.29
CA SER A 273 -25.02 4.07 29.95
C SER A 273 -23.64 4.07 29.27
N ASP A 274 -23.24 5.20 28.72
CA ASP A 274 -21.92 5.47 28.14
C ASP A 274 -20.88 5.98 29.18
N GLY A 275 -21.32 6.32 30.40
CA GLY A 275 -20.49 6.88 31.46
C GLY A 275 -20.31 8.41 31.42
N SER A 276 -20.99 9.12 30.53
CA SER A 276 -20.94 10.58 30.43
C SER A 276 -21.46 11.27 31.70
N PRO A 277 -20.98 12.49 32.02
CA PRO A 277 -21.45 13.23 33.18
C PRO A 277 -22.91 13.67 33.01
N VAL A 278 -23.70 13.58 34.09
CA VAL A 278 -25.10 14.04 34.09
C VAL A 278 -25.15 15.56 34.18
N THR A 279 -25.32 16.24 33.05
CA THR A 279 -25.42 17.71 32.95
C THR A 279 -26.85 18.20 32.69
N TYR A 280 -27.72 17.32 32.20
CA TYR A 280 -29.08 17.64 31.80
C TYR A 280 -30.04 16.51 32.19
N THR A 281 -31.25 16.86 32.62
CA THR A 281 -32.36 15.93 32.82
C THR A 281 -33.67 16.58 32.40
N ASN A 282 -34.61 15.77 31.87
CA ASN A 282 -35.94 16.24 31.47
C ASN A 282 -37.07 15.35 32.02
N TRP A 283 -37.01 15.07 33.31
CA TRP A 283 -38.04 14.29 34.00
C TRP A 283 -39.43 14.94 33.91
N SER A 284 -40.46 14.13 33.72
CA SER A 284 -41.84 14.63 33.80
C SER A 284 -42.20 15.06 35.22
N ASP A 285 -43.24 15.88 35.37
CA ASP A 285 -43.78 16.25 36.68
C ASP A 285 -44.10 15.00 37.52
N GLY A 286 -43.31 14.79 38.58
CA GLY A 286 -43.47 13.67 39.51
C GLY A 286 -42.46 12.52 39.31
N GLU A 287 -41.64 12.56 38.26
CA GLU A 287 -40.61 11.56 37.95
C GLU A 287 -39.19 12.03 38.37
N PRO A 288 -38.23 11.11 38.56
CA PRO A 288 -38.42 9.67 38.65
C PRO A 288 -39.15 9.32 39.95
N ASN A 289 -40.10 8.39 39.88
CA ASN A 289 -41.00 8.09 41.00
C ASN A 289 -40.74 6.75 41.68
N ASN A 290 -39.87 5.90 41.09
CA ASN A 290 -39.62 4.52 41.49
C ASN A 290 -40.94 3.76 41.73
N GLY A 291 -41.87 3.90 40.80
CA GLY A 291 -43.26 3.49 40.90
C GLY A 291 -43.45 1.99 40.82
N HIS A 292 -44.10 1.38 41.81
CA HIS A 292 -44.43 -0.04 41.79
C HIS A 292 -45.78 -0.31 41.09
N GLY A 293 -45.96 0.25 39.91
CA GLY A 293 -47.22 0.37 39.17
C GLY A 293 -47.90 -0.94 38.72
N GLY A 294 -47.84 -2.05 39.46
CA GLY A 294 -48.69 -3.24 39.30
C GLY A 294 -48.63 -4.01 37.97
N GLU A 295 -47.92 -3.50 36.96
CA GLU A 295 -47.78 -4.08 35.62
C GLU A 295 -46.70 -5.17 35.58
N CYS A 296 -45.76 -5.15 36.53
CA CYS A 296 -44.66 -6.11 36.66
C CYS A 296 -44.89 -7.04 37.87
N VAL A 297 -44.83 -8.38 37.66
CA VAL A 297 -45.06 -9.39 38.73
C VAL A 297 -43.81 -9.64 39.59
N ALA A 298 -42.76 -8.81 39.44
CA ALA A 298 -41.56 -8.90 40.25
C ALA A 298 -41.15 -7.52 40.75
N THR A 299 -40.56 -7.51 41.92
CA THR A 299 -40.05 -6.40 42.72
C THR A 299 -38.88 -5.67 42.05
N THR A 300 -39.08 -5.11 40.87
CA THR A 300 -38.07 -4.34 40.15
C THR A 300 -38.36 -2.86 40.34
N GLU A 301 -37.38 -2.14 40.87
CA GLU A 301 -37.34 -0.68 40.93
C GLU A 301 -37.42 -0.13 39.49
N GLU A 302 -37.98 1.08 39.32
CA GLU A 302 -38.07 1.72 37.99
C GLU A 302 -36.72 2.35 37.64
N ASP A 303 -35.80 1.53 37.12
CA ASP A 303 -34.40 1.95 37.05
C ASP A 303 -33.95 2.49 35.69
N CYS A 304 -34.83 2.45 34.68
CA CYS A 304 -34.49 2.80 33.30
C CYS A 304 -35.38 3.92 32.77
N ALA A 305 -34.77 4.95 32.19
CA ALA A 305 -35.50 6.09 31.67
C ALA A 305 -35.97 5.88 30.23
N MET A 306 -37.09 6.50 29.91
CA MET A 306 -37.66 6.55 28.56
C MET A 306 -38.30 7.91 28.26
N ILE A 307 -38.33 8.30 26.99
CA ILE A 307 -39.17 9.38 26.50
C ILE A 307 -40.61 8.86 26.41
N LYS A 308 -41.56 9.52 27.07
CA LYS A 308 -42.98 9.15 27.04
C LYS A 308 -43.54 9.24 25.61
N TRP A 309 -44.57 8.45 25.32
CA TRP A 309 -45.35 8.50 24.06
C TRP A 309 -45.85 9.91 23.65
N SER A 310 -45.91 10.88 24.58
CA SER A 310 -46.26 12.27 24.30
C SER A 310 -45.09 13.12 23.80
N GLY A 311 -43.85 12.60 23.80
CA GLY A 311 -42.64 13.22 23.28
C GLY A 311 -42.26 14.54 23.94
N SER A 312 -42.32 14.64 25.27
CA SER A 312 -42.05 15.93 25.94
C SER A 312 -41.33 15.86 27.28
N ALA A 313 -41.15 14.66 27.84
CA ALA A 313 -40.46 14.46 29.11
C ALA A 313 -40.25 12.96 29.38
N TRP A 314 -39.36 12.66 30.32
CA TRP A 314 -38.93 11.31 30.65
C TRP A 314 -39.83 10.66 31.71
N ASN A 315 -39.92 9.33 31.65
CA ASN A 315 -40.42 8.45 32.70
C ASN A 315 -39.30 7.53 33.15
N ASP A 316 -39.27 7.15 34.41
CA ASP A 316 -38.57 5.94 34.84
C ASP A 316 -39.51 4.73 34.71
N TYR A 317 -38.96 3.57 34.37
CA TYR A 317 -39.71 2.32 34.27
C TYR A 317 -38.81 1.11 34.50
N PRO A 318 -39.31 -0.07 34.92
CA PRO A 318 -38.45 -1.22 35.12
C PRO A 318 -37.86 -1.73 33.80
N CYS A 319 -36.54 -1.82 33.75
CA CYS A 319 -35.73 -2.09 32.56
C CYS A 319 -36.14 -3.33 31.74
N ALA A 320 -36.65 -4.38 32.40
CA ALA A 320 -36.94 -5.67 31.79
C ALA A 320 -38.45 -5.98 31.66
N CYS A 321 -39.32 -5.06 32.06
CA CYS A 321 -40.76 -5.34 32.15
C CYS A 321 -41.53 -4.96 30.89
N LEU A 322 -41.11 -3.91 30.20
CA LEU A 322 -41.69 -3.49 28.92
C LEU A 322 -40.70 -3.68 27.79
N THR A 323 -41.27 -3.89 26.61
CA THR A 323 -40.55 -3.78 25.36
C THR A 323 -40.94 -2.48 24.70
N GLU A 324 -39.96 -1.62 24.44
CA GLU A 324 -40.17 -0.26 23.93
C GLU A 324 -39.19 0.03 22.81
N SER A 325 -39.48 1.06 22.03
CA SER A 325 -38.57 1.53 20.97
C SER A 325 -37.30 2.10 21.58
N ALA A 326 -36.26 2.28 20.77
CA ALA A 326 -34.97 2.78 21.24
C ALA A 326 -34.54 3.98 20.41
N VAL A 327 -33.98 4.99 21.08
CA VAL A 327 -33.16 6.00 20.41
C VAL A 327 -31.71 5.69 20.73
N CYS A 328 -30.91 5.50 19.69
CA CYS A 328 -29.47 5.32 19.82
C CYS A 328 -28.73 6.60 19.41
N GLU A 329 -27.57 6.84 20.00
CA GLU A 329 -26.64 7.92 19.70
C GLU A 329 -25.28 7.34 19.31
N ALA A 330 -24.67 7.85 18.24
CA ALA A 330 -23.37 7.40 17.77
C ALA A 330 -22.30 7.74 18.81
N GLN A 331 -21.38 6.80 19.08
CA GLN A 331 -20.28 7.09 20.00
C GLN A 331 -19.34 8.14 19.41
N SER A 332 -18.84 9.05 20.23
CA SER A 332 -18.04 10.22 19.81
C SER A 332 -16.76 9.91 19.01
N GLU A 333 -16.36 8.64 18.93
CA GLU A 333 -15.20 8.14 18.18
C GLU A 333 -15.48 7.99 16.66
N LEU A 334 -16.73 8.17 16.21
CA LEU A 334 -17.18 8.00 14.81
C LEU A 334 -17.47 9.33 14.08
N ARG A 335 -16.81 10.44 14.47
CA ARG A 335 -17.02 11.74 13.80
C ARG A 335 -16.20 11.81 12.51
N PRO A 336 -16.78 12.14 11.34
CA PRO A 336 -16.00 12.62 10.20
C PRO A 336 -15.32 13.95 10.57
N ASP A 337 -14.04 14.08 10.25
CA ASP A 337 -13.25 15.33 10.35
C ASP A 337 -13.65 16.38 9.30
#